data_AF-A0A9E5MZI1-F1
#
_entry.id   AF-A0A9E5MZI1-F1
#
_cell.length_a   1.000
_cell.length_b   1.000
_cell.length_c   1.000
_cell.angle_alpha   90.00
_cell.angle_beta   90.00
_cell.angle_gamma   90.00
#
_symmetry.space_group_name_H-M   'P 1'
#
loop_
_entity.id
_entity.type
_entity.pdbx_description
1 polymer ?
#
loop_
_entity_poly.entity_id
_entity_poly.type
_entity_poly.pdbx_seq_one_letter_code
_entity_poly.pdbx_strand_id
1 'polypeptide(L)' 'DRAAPRRPVPSNGLKVAVIGAGPSGLACAYFLALDGFAVDIYETKDMAGGMAADALPSFRLDDE' A
#
# COMPACT_ATOMS: atom_id res chain seq x y z
N ASP A 1 19.09 -9.37 -12.32
CA ASP A 1 19.39 -7.97 -11.96
C ASP A 1 18.15 -7.38 -11.28
N ARG A 2 18.06 -7.48 -9.95
CA ARG A 2 16.96 -6.84 -9.20
C ARG A 2 17.55 -5.58 -8.59
N ALA A 3 17.05 -4.41 -8.99
CA ALA A 3 17.40 -3.15 -8.36
C ALA A 3 17.13 -3.25 -6.85
N ALA A 4 18.07 -2.75 -6.04
CA ALA A 4 17.93 -2.73 -4.59
C ALA A 4 16.67 -1.92 -4.20
N PRO A 5 15.95 -2.31 -3.13
CA PRO A 5 14.74 -1.61 -2.71
C PRO A 5 15.05 -0.15 -2.37
N ARG A 6 14.22 0.78 -2.87
CA ARG A 6 14.32 2.21 -2.52
C ARG A 6 14.17 2.37 -1.01
N ARG A 7 15.01 3.23 -0.42
CA ARG A 7 14.90 3.65 0.97
C ARG A 7 14.03 4.91 1.06
N PRO A 8 13.20 5.05 2.11
CA PRO A 8 12.48 6.29 2.37
C PRO A 8 13.44 7.48 2.55
N VAL A 9 13.07 8.63 1.99
CA VAL A 9 13.73 9.91 2.29
C VAL A 9 13.26 10.43 3.66
N PRO A 10 13.95 11.41 4.27
CA PRO A 10 13.49 12.05 5.50
C PRO A 10 12.08 12.63 5.33
N SER A 11 11.34 12.74 6.43
CA SER A 11 9.98 13.27 6.39
C SER A 11 9.93 14.68 5.78
N ASN A 12 8.96 14.92 4.90
CA ASN A 12 8.70 16.22 4.31
C ASN A 12 7.69 17.07 5.11
N GLY A 13 7.18 16.56 6.23
CA GLY A 13 6.22 17.24 7.11
C GLY A 13 4.78 17.28 6.61
N LEU A 14 4.48 16.68 5.44
CA LEU A 14 3.15 16.66 4.85
C LEU A 14 2.43 15.33 5.18
N LYS A 15 1.10 15.43 5.33
CA LYS A 15 0.22 14.29 5.63
C LYS A 15 -0.71 14.00 4.46
N VAL A 16 -0.91 12.72 4.15
CA VAL A 16 -1.79 12.26 3.07
C VAL A 16 -2.72 11.17 3.60
N ALA A 17 -4.01 11.27 3.25
CA ALA A 17 -4.97 10.20 3.47
C ALA A 17 -5.23 9.47 2.15
N VAL A 18 -5.07 8.14 2.14
CA VAL A 18 -5.41 7.27 1.01
C VAL A 18 -6.70 6.52 1.36
N ILE A 19 -7.69 6.58 0.46
CA ILE A 19 -8.97 5.88 0.65
C ILE A 19 -8.95 4.60 -0.19
N GLY A 20 -9.13 3.46 0.48
CA GLY A 20 -9.08 2.11 -0.07
C GLY A 20 -7.68 1.48 0.05
N ALA A 21 -7.63 0.29 0.64
CA ALA A 21 -6.43 -0.54 0.80
C ALA A 21 -6.34 -1.63 -0.28
N GLY A 22 -6.84 -1.35 -1.48
CA GLY A 22 -6.63 -2.20 -2.66
C GLY A 22 -5.22 -2.04 -3.26
N PRO A 23 -4.90 -2.76 -4.36
CA PRO A 23 -3.57 -2.75 -4.94
C PRO A 23 -3.07 -1.35 -5.33
N SER A 24 -3.96 -0.51 -5.89
CA SER A 24 -3.63 0.87 -6.26
C SER A 24 -3.40 1.78 -5.04
N GLY A 25 -4.22 1.67 -4.00
CA GLY A 25 -4.09 2.45 -2.78
C GLY A 25 -2.81 2.11 -2.01
N LEU A 26 -2.53 0.82 -1.86
CA LEU A 26 -1.29 0.35 -1.23
C LEU A 26 -0.05 0.74 -2.03
N ALA A 27 -0.08 0.65 -3.37
CA ALA A 27 1.02 1.11 -4.20
C ALA A 27 1.22 2.63 -4.09
N CYS A 28 0.15 3.42 -4.10
CA CYS A 28 0.20 4.86 -3.89
C CYS A 28 0.83 5.21 -2.53
N ALA A 29 0.34 4.59 -1.46
CA ALA A 29 0.86 4.78 -0.10
C ALA A 29 2.34 4.40 0.01
N TYR A 30 2.75 3.30 -0.63
CA TYR A 30 4.15 2.87 -0.66
C TYR A 30 5.08 3.94 -1.27
N PHE A 31 4.74 4.47 -2.46
CA PHE A 31 5.57 5.48 -3.11
C PHE A 31 5.57 6.81 -2.35
N LEU A 32 4.42 7.22 -1.81
CA LEU A 32 4.35 8.42 -0.97
C LEU A 32 5.17 8.28 0.31
N ALA A 33 5.13 7.12 0.97
CA ALA A 33 5.96 6.86 2.14
C ALA A 33 7.46 6.90 1.80
N LEU A 34 7.85 6.39 0.63
CA LEU A 34 9.23 6.49 0.14
C LEU A 34 9.66 7.94 -0.10
N ASP A 35 8.74 8.81 -0.52
CA ASP A 35 8.97 10.23 -0.79
C ASP A 35 8.79 11.12 0.47
N GLY A 36 8.68 10.50 1.66
CA GLY A 36 8.75 11.18 2.95
C GLY A 36 7.42 11.71 3.48
N PHE A 37 6.30 11.36 2.86
CA PHE A 37 4.97 11.71 3.35
C PHE A 37 4.57 10.82 4.54
N ALA A 38 3.85 11.40 5.50
CA ALA A 38 3.12 10.62 6.50
C ALA A 38 1.77 10.19 5.89
N VAL A 39 1.58 8.89 5.66
CA VAL A 39 0.42 8.36 4.96
C VAL A 39 -0.47 7.55 5.90
N ASP A 40 -1.75 7.90 5.94
CA ASP A 40 -2.80 7.13 6.61
C ASP A 40 -3.70 6.49 5.55
N ILE A 41 -3.97 5.19 5.68
CA ILE A 41 -4.85 4.46 4.75
C ILE A 41 -6.16 4.13 5.47
N TYR A 42 -7.28 4.45 4.82
CA TYR A 42 -8.62 4.16 5.33
C TYR A 42 -9.29 3.12 4.43
N GLU A 43 -9.67 1.99 5.01
CA GLU A 43 -10.34 0.89 4.31
C GLU A 43 -11.71 0.65 4.96
N THR A 44 -12.71 0.32 4.14
CA THR A 44 -14.06 0.03 4.61
C THR A 44 -14.21 -1.41 5.12
N LYS A 45 -13.36 -2.32 4.66
CA LYS A 45 -13.35 -3.73 5.03
C LYS A 45 -12.43 -4.00 6.23
N ASP A 46 -12.60 -5.16 6.84
CA ASP A 46 -11.77 -5.61 7.97
C ASP A 46 -10.36 -6.06 7.55
N MET A 47 -10.11 -6.17 6.24
CA MET A 47 -8.82 -6.60 5.68
C MET A 47 -8.39 -5.74 4.49
N ALA A 48 -7.07 -5.57 4.35
CA ALA A 48 -6.46 -4.93 3.20
C ALA A 48 -6.33 -5.89 2.01
N GLY A 49 -6.00 -5.36 0.83
CA GLY A 49 -5.76 -6.12 -0.41
C GLY A 49 -6.83 -5.90 -1.47
N GLY A 50 -8.02 -5.43 -1.08
CA GLY A 50 -9.14 -5.19 -2.00
C GLY A 50 -9.41 -6.41 -2.87
N MET A 51 -9.77 -6.19 -4.14
CA MET A 51 -10.11 -7.27 -5.08
C MET A 51 -9.04 -8.37 -5.20
N ALA A 52 -7.76 -8.06 -4.96
CA ALA A 52 -6.71 -9.08 -4.99
C ALA A 52 -6.90 -10.10 -3.85
N ALA A 53 -7.25 -9.65 -2.65
CA ALA A 53 -7.55 -10.53 -1.52
C ALA A 53 -8.99 -11.06 -1.56
N ASP A 54 -9.97 -10.29 -2.04
CA ASP A 54 -11.38 -10.67 -1.98
C ASP A 54 -11.82 -11.65 -3.08
N ALA A 55 -11.23 -11.55 -4.28
CA ALA A 55 -11.77 -12.22 -5.47
C ALA A 55 -10.86 -13.32 -6.03
N LEU A 56 -9.57 -13.31 -5.69
CA LEU A 56 -8.66 -14.36 -6.14
C LEU A 56 -8.80 -15.58 -5.23
N PRO A 57 -8.95 -16.78 -5.79
CA PRO A 57 -8.90 -17.99 -4.99
C PRO A 57 -7.53 -18.16 -4.32
N SER A 58 -7.51 -18.72 -3.10
CA SER A 58 -6.30 -18.91 -2.30
C SER A 58 -5.20 -19.71 -3.03
N PHE A 59 -5.55 -20.66 -3.90
CA PHE A 59 -4.57 -21.40 -4.71
C PHE A 59 -3.84 -20.54 -5.76
N ARG A 60 -4.30 -19.31 -6.02
CA ARG A 60 -3.67 -18.34 -6.94
C ARG A 60 -2.88 -17.26 -6.19
N LEU A 61 -3.34 -16.89 -5.00
CA LEU A 61 -2.74 -15.86 -4.17
C LEU A 61 -3.01 -16.26 -2.73
N ASP A 62 -1.96 -16.52 -1.96
CA ASP A 62 -2.10 -16.89 -0.55
C ASP A 62 -2.63 -15.69 0.25
N ASP A 63 -3.43 -15.99 1.28
CA ASP A 63 -4.09 -14.99 2.12
C ASP A 63 -3.14 -14.37 3.18
N GLU A 64 -1.88 -14.81 3.25
CA GLU A 64 -0.82 -14.34 4.16
C GLU A 64 0.38 -13.70 3.44
#